data_AF-A0A1Q1FIR9-F1
#
_entry.id   AF-A0A1Q1FIR9-F1
#
_cell.length_a   1.000
_cell.length_b   1.000
_cell.length_c   1.000
_cell.angle_alpha   90.00
_cell.angle_beta   90.00
_cell.angle_gamma   90.00
#
_symmetry.space_group_name_H-M   'P 1'
#
loop_
_entity.id
_entity.type
_entity.pdbx_description
1 polymer ?
#
loop_
_entity_poly.entity_id
_entity_poly.type
_entity_poly.pdbx_seq_one_letter_code
_entity_poly.pdbx_strand_id
1 'polypeptide(L)'
;MESVNDALQGLELEPHETSEILGFANRELPHLHTPEDSYFILGSYRDPYLRRLRIVQNELDKRLGTYPFLMADLPELDIDRLPVFRIRFTLLAAHADTIVAVYEQDAGGEVTELGKISTTPYFDKSYVLPRDYAWMTEQNLATEADVIAAAATIYFNDDLDEAATEEELDSLIAAVNQNDISLTPPDVIDRLEDREDSEQAPVSYSWVHLNEFRLFELHGRCYAWSSRDDLRNVVDEIP
;
A
#
# COMPACT_ATOMS: atom_id res chain seq x y z
N MET A 1 3.56 -22.26 13.63
CA MET A 1 2.99 -22.33 15.00
C MET A 1 3.71 -21.41 15.97
N GLU A 2 5.04 -21.37 15.98
CA GLU A 2 5.80 -20.38 16.79
C GLU A 2 5.37 -18.94 16.49
N SER A 3 5.26 -18.56 15.21
CA SER A 3 4.74 -17.27 14.78
C SER A 3 3.33 -16.95 15.31
N VAL A 4 2.43 -17.94 15.37
CA VAL A 4 1.07 -17.78 15.94
C VAL A 4 1.13 -17.62 17.46
N ASN A 5 1.98 -18.39 18.13
CA ASN A 5 2.17 -18.30 19.57
C ASN A 5 2.72 -16.92 19.97
N ASP A 6 3.69 -16.41 19.21
CA ASP A 6 4.24 -15.06 19.39
C ASP A 6 3.19 -13.98 19.08
N ALA A 7 2.41 -14.16 18.01
CA ALA A 7 1.30 -13.27 17.70
C ALA A 7 0.29 -13.21 18.84
N LEU A 8 0.01 -14.33 19.49
CA LEU A 8 -0.92 -14.41 20.63
C LEU A 8 -0.25 -14.21 21.98
N GLN A 9 1.03 -13.82 22.03
CA GLN A 9 1.79 -13.55 23.25
C GLN A 9 1.75 -14.69 24.28
N GLY A 10 1.79 -15.94 23.79
CA GLY A 10 1.75 -17.13 24.63
C GLY A 10 0.39 -17.43 25.26
N LEU A 11 -0.70 -16.82 24.76
CA LEU A 11 -2.06 -17.13 25.19
C LEU A 11 -2.36 -18.63 24.98
N GLU A 12 -2.86 -19.29 26.02
CA GLU A 12 -3.28 -20.68 25.93
C GLU A 12 -4.49 -20.83 25.00
N LEU A 13 -4.38 -21.78 24.07
CA LEU A 13 -5.39 -22.08 23.08
C LEU A 13 -6.23 -23.27 23.53
N GLU A 14 -7.54 -23.17 23.33
CA GLU A 14 -8.41 -24.32 23.47
C GLU A 14 -8.17 -25.33 22.33
N PRO A 15 -8.48 -26.62 22.53
CA PRO A 15 -8.27 -27.64 21.50
C PRO A 15 -8.98 -27.33 20.18
N HIS A 16 -10.19 -26.77 20.25
CA HIS A 16 -10.97 -26.42 19.06
C HIS A 16 -10.31 -25.27 18.28
N GLU A 17 -9.83 -24.23 18.97
CA GLU A 17 -9.13 -23.09 18.35
C GLU A 17 -7.83 -23.55 17.68
N THR A 18 -7.08 -24.43 18.35
CA THR A 18 -5.86 -25.02 17.79
C THR A 18 -6.19 -25.80 16.52
N SER A 19 -7.27 -26.59 16.54
CA SER A 19 -7.73 -27.35 15.37
C SER A 19 -8.13 -26.45 14.21
N GLU A 20 -8.86 -25.35 14.46
CA GLU A 20 -9.26 -24.39 13.43
C GLU A 20 -8.04 -23.68 12.82
N ILE A 21 -7.11 -23.19 13.64
CA ILE A 21 -5.88 -22.53 13.18
C ILE A 21 -5.02 -23.49 12.35
N LEU A 22 -4.83 -24.72 12.81
CA LEU A 22 -4.09 -25.75 12.05
C LEU A 22 -4.83 -26.16 10.78
N GLY A 23 -6.16 -26.23 10.82
CA GLY A 23 -7.00 -26.53 9.67
C GLY A 23 -6.89 -25.48 8.57
N PHE A 24 -6.83 -24.20 8.93
CA PHE A 24 -6.51 -23.10 8.02
C PHE A 24 -5.08 -23.23 7.50
N ALA A 25 -4.10 -23.38 8.39
CA ALA A 25 -2.69 -23.45 8.02
C ALA A 25 -2.40 -24.60 7.03
N ASN A 26 -2.96 -25.78 7.28
CA ASN A 26 -2.79 -26.96 6.42
C ASN A 26 -3.50 -26.84 5.07
N ARG A 27 -4.47 -25.94 4.94
CA ARG A 27 -5.22 -25.73 3.70
C ARG A 27 -4.60 -24.63 2.85
N GLU A 28 -4.29 -23.50 3.48
CA GLU A 28 -3.88 -22.30 2.75
C GLU A 28 -2.36 -22.19 2.56
N LEU A 29 -1.56 -22.54 3.56
CA LEU A 29 -0.09 -22.36 3.47
C LEU A 29 0.60 -23.23 2.42
N PRO A 30 0.13 -24.46 2.06
CA PRO A 30 0.73 -25.21 0.97
C PRO A 30 0.72 -24.46 -0.38
N HIS A 31 -0.25 -23.56 -0.61
CA HIS A 31 -0.30 -22.73 -1.81
C HIS A 31 0.78 -21.65 -1.84
N LEU A 32 1.37 -21.31 -0.69
CA LEU A 32 2.51 -20.39 -0.55
C LEU A 32 3.86 -21.13 -0.55
N HIS A 33 3.84 -22.44 -0.71
CA HIS A 33 5.04 -23.29 -0.76
C HIS A 33 5.14 -24.01 -2.10
N THR A 34 4.88 -23.27 -3.17
CA THR A 34 5.03 -23.70 -4.55
C THR A 34 6.30 -23.08 -5.13
N PRO A 35 6.69 -23.42 -6.37
CA PRO A 35 7.74 -22.69 -7.09
C PRO A 35 7.34 -21.29 -7.56
N GLU A 36 6.09 -20.86 -7.33
CA GLU A 36 5.61 -19.53 -7.69
C GLU A 36 5.94 -18.54 -6.57
N ASP A 37 6.33 -17.32 -6.93
CA ASP A 37 6.57 -16.25 -5.98
C ASP A 37 5.23 -15.72 -5.45
N SER A 38 4.98 -15.89 -4.16
CA SER A 38 3.71 -15.51 -3.53
C SER A 38 3.70 -14.05 -3.07
N TYR A 39 2.68 -13.30 -3.47
CA TYR A 39 2.50 -11.90 -3.12
C TYR A 39 1.29 -11.73 -2.23
N PHE A 40 1.54 -11.42 -0.96
CA PHE A 40 0.48 -11.07 -0.02
C PHE A 40 0.14 -9.58 -0.14
N ILE A 41 -1.02 -9.28 -0.69
CA ILE A 41 -1.48 -7.89 -0.89
C ILE A 41 -2.24 -7.43 0.34
N LEU A 42 -1.84 -6.28 0.88
CA LEU A 42 -2.37 -5.65 2.08
C LEU A 42 -2.94 -4.26 1.77
N GLY A 43 -3.89 -3.84 2.58
CA GLY A 43 -4.54 -2.54 2.53
C GLY A 43 -5.99 -2.64 2.96
N SER A 44 -6.77 -1.60 2.71
CA SER A 44 -8.18 -1.58 3.08
C SER A 44 -9.05 -2.46 2.19
N TYR A 45 -9.70 -3.46 2.80
CA TYR A 45 -10.71 -4.30 2.12
C TYR A 45 -12.10 -3.66 2.01
N ARG A 46 -12.24 -2.38 2.42
CA ARG A 46 -13.51 -1.65 2.29
C ARG A 46 -13.61 -1.04 0.89
N ASP A 47 -14.83 -0.91 0.39
CA ASP A 47 -15.06 -0.03 -0.76
C ASP A 47 -14.73 1.43 -0.38
N PRO A 48 -14.10 2.21 -1.29
CA PRO A 48 -13.73 1.85 -2.66
C PRO A 48 -12.31 1.24 -2.79
N TYR A 49 -11.55 1.14 -1.70
CA TYR A 49 -10.12 0.77 -1.66
C TYR A 49 -9.83 -0.67 -2.12
N LEU A 50 -10.74 -1.61 -1.86
CA LEU A 50 -10.59 -3.00 -2.32
C LEU A 50 -10.33 -3.08 -3.82
N ARG A 51 -10.88 -2.15 -4.61
CA ARG A 51 -10.65 -2.09 -6.06
C ARG A 51 -9.20 -1.82 -6.42
N ARG A 52 -8.46 -1.05 -5.61
CA ARG A 52 -7.04 -0.74 -5.82
C ARG A 52 -6.18 -1.96 -5.51
N LEU A 53 -6.52 -2.69 -4.46
CA LEU A 53 -5.90 -3.99 -4.19
C LEU A 53 -6.10 -4.99 -5.33
N ARG A 54 -7.27 -4.97 -5.99
CA ARG A 54 -7.51 -5.79 -7.19
C ARG A 54 -6.72 -5.33 -8.40
N ILE A 55 -6.42 -4.04 -8.55
CA ILE A 55 -5.52 -3.56 -9.60
C ILE A 55 -4.13 -4.17 -9.39
N VAL A 56 -3.58 -4.05 -8.19
CA VAL A 56 -2.28 -4.64 -7.83
C VAL A 56 -2.28 -6.14 -8.05
N GLN A 57 -3.31 -6.85 -7.59
CA GLN A 57 -3.45 -8.29 -7.79
C GLN A 57 -3.43 -8.66 -9.27
N ASN A 58 -4.22 -7.96 -10.10
CA ASN A 58 -4.31 -8.24 -11.52
C ASN A 58 -3.00 -7.93 -12.27
N GLU A 59 -2.25 -6.90 -11.87
CA GLU A 59 -0.94 -6.61 -12.50
C GLU A 59 0.11 -7.66 -12.13
N LEU A 60 0.15 -8.08 -10.86
CA LEU A 60 1.02 -9.16 -10.43
C LEU A 60 0.66 -10.48 -11.12
N ASP A 61 -0.64 -10.81 -11.24
CA ASP A 61 -1.11 -12.08 -11.83
C ASP A 61 -0.78 -12.21 -13.33
N LYS A 62 -0.49 -11.12 -14.02
CA LYS A 62 -0.01 -11.15 -15.42
C LYS A 62 1.41 -11.71 -15.53
N ARG A 63 2.18 -11.71 -14.43
CA ARG A 63 3.57 -12.18 -14.43
C ARG A 63 3.59 -13.70 -14.36
N LEU A 64 4.55 -14.28 -15.08
CA LEU A 64 4.73 -15.72 -15.07
C LEU A 64 5.32 -16.17 -13.74
N GLY A 65 4.71 -17.19 -13.12
CA GLY A 65 5.23 -17.80 -11.90
C GLY A 65 4.97 -16.98 -10.64
N THR A 66 3.94 -16.14 -10.62
CA THR A 66 3.54 -15.39 -9.44
C THR A 66 2.19 -15.84 -8.91
N TYR A 67 2.01 -15.79 -7.60
CA TYR A 67 0.74 -16.09 -6.93
C TYR A 67 0.31 -14.92 -6.03
N PRO A 68 -0.41 -13.91 -6.57
CA PRO A 68 -0.89 -12.80 -5.78
C PRO A 68 -2.24 -13.10 -5.12
N PHE A 69 -2.34 -12.81 -3.82
CA PHE A 69 -3.56 -13.11 -3.06
C PHE A 69 -3.89 -12.01 -2.04
N LEU A 70 -5.18 -11.93 -1.71
CA LEU A 70 -5.72 -11.07 -0.66
C LEU A 70 -6.20 -11.96 0.48
N MET A 71 -5.98 -11.54 1.73
CA MET A 71 -6.51 -12.28 2.87
C MET A 71 -8.04 -12.34 2.86
N ALA A 72 -8.71 -11.32 2.31
CA ALA A 72 -10.16 -11.27 2.17
C ALA A 72 -10.74 -12.40 1.29
N ASP A 73 -9.93 -13.00 0.41
CA ASP A 73 -10.36 -14.12 -0.46
C ASP A 73 -10.26 -15.48 0.23
N LEU A 74 -9.51 -15.55 1.34
CA LEU A 74 -9.28 -16.80 2.06
C LEU A 74 -10.39 -17.04 3.10
N PRO A 75 -10.65 -18.31 3.47
CA PRO A 75 -11.62 -18.63 4.51
C PRO A 75 -11.33 -17.91 5.84
N GLU A 76 -12.39 -17.47 6.51
CA GLU A 76 -12.32 -16.95 7.88
C GLU A 76 -12.11 -18.11 8.88
N LEU A 77 -11.50 -17.81 10.03
CA LEU A 77 -11.49 -18.73 11.17
C LEU A 77 -12.78 -18.54 11.98
N ASP A 78 -13.51 -19.62 12.24
CA ASP A 78 -14.71 -19.60 13.08
C ASP A 78 -14.33 -19.65 14.57
N ILE A 79 -13.70 -18.57 15.06
CA ILE A 79 -13.21 -18.45 16.43
C ILE A 79 -13.55 -17.07 16.99
N ASP A 80 -14.55 -16.99 17.87
CA ASP A 80 -15.00 -15.71 18.44
C ASP A 80 -14.03 -15.11 19.47
N ARG A 81 -13.32 -15.94 20.23
CA ARG A 81 -12.50 -15.51 21.37
C ARG A 81 -11.20 -14.81 20.95
N LEU A 82 -10.66 -15.18 19.80
CA LEU A 82 -9.31 -14.84 19.39
C LEU A 82 -9.29 -13.68 18.37
N PRO A 83 -8.18 -12.93 18.28
CA PRO A 83 -8.01 -11.93 17.23
C PRO A 83 -7.73 -12.63 15.88
N VAL A 84 -8.77 -13.12 15.20
CA VAL A 84 -8.69 -13.90 13.96
C VAL A 84 -7.84 -13.21 12.89
N PHE A 85 -8.06 -11.91 12.68
CA PHE A 85 -7.27 -11.11 11.74
C PHE A 85 -5.76 -11.17 12.03
N ARG A 86 -5.37 -11.06 13.30
CA ARG A 86 -3.97 -11.08 13.72
C ARG A 86 -3.32 -12.43 13.47
N ILE A 87 -4.07 -13.51 13.71
CA ILE A 87 -3.60 -14.88 13.46
C ILE A 87 -3.40 -15.10 11.96
N ARG A 88 -4.42 -14.79 11.15
CA ARG A 88 -4.40 -14.96 9.69
C ARG A 88 -3.29 -14.12 9.06
N PHE A 89 -3.20 -12.83 9.40
CA PHE A 89 -2.12 -11.96 8.98
C PHE A 89 -0.75 -12.57 9.28
N THR A 90 -0.53 -13.04 10.52
CA THR A 90 0.79 -13.56 10.91
C THR A 90 1.15 -14.83 10.16
N LEU A 91 0.19 -15.74 9.95
CA LEU A 91 0.41 -16.96 9.17
C LEU A 91 0.74 -16.64 7.71
N LEU A 92 -0.04 -15.77 7.08
CA LEU A 92 0.15 -15.43 5.66
C LEU A 92 1.43 -14.62 5.46
N ALA A 93 1.65 -13.58 6.25
CA ALA A 93 2.84 -12.74 6.16
C ALA A 93 4.13 -13.50 6.49
N ALA A 94 4.10 -14.50 7.38
CA ALA A 94 5.29 -15.31 7.66
C ALA A 94 5.67 -16.22 6.49
N HIS A 95 4.69 -16.68 5.70
CA HIS A 95 4.89 -17.68 4.66
C HIS A 95 4.90 -17.13 3.23
N ALA A 96 4.37 -15.92 2.99
CA ALA A 96 4.45 -15.25 1.70
C ALA A 96 5.88 -14.82 1.36
N ASP A 97 6.24 -14.83 0.09
CA ASP A 97 7.58 -14.43 -0.37
C ASP A 97 7.73 -12.91 -0.38
N THR A 98 6.67 -12.21 -0.81
CA THR A 98 6.59 -10.75 -0.88
C THR A 98 5.29 -10.24 -0.27
N ILE A 99 5.34 -9.07 0.37
CA ILE A 99 4.19 -8.34 0.90
C ILE A 99 4.10 -7.01 0.15
N VAL A 100 2.93 -6.71 -0.41
CA VAL A 100 2.65 -5.45 -1.13
C VAL A 100 1.53 -4.73 -0.42
N ALA A 101 1.82 -3.61 0.24
CA ALA A 101 0.86 -2.89 1.06
C ALA A 101 0.47 -1.56 0.41
N VAL A 102 -0.80 -1.43 0.03
CA VAL A 102 -1.36 -0.22 -0.59
C VAL A 102 -2.02 0.63 0.49
N TYR A 103 -1.64 1.90 0.56
CA TYR A 103 -2.17 2.86 1.53
C TYR A 103 -2.90 3.99 0.82
N GLU A 104 -4.09 4.33 1.32
CA GLU A 104 -4.97 5.32 0.70
C GLU A 104 -5.72 6.19 1.72
N GLN A 105 -5.50 5.99 3.02
CA GLN A 105 -6.21 6.71 4.07
C GLN A 105 -5.42 6.73 5.39
N ASP A 106 -5.68 7.73 6.22
CA ASP A 106 -5.23 7.74 7.63
C ASP A 106 -6.22 6.95 8.51
N ALA A 107 -6.31 5.64 8.28
CA ALA A 107 -7.15 4.75 9.08
C ALA A 107 -6.32 3.95 10.09
N GLY A 108 -6.79 3.87 11.34
CA GLY A 108 -6.06 3.19 12.43
C GLY A 108 -5.78 1.69 12.21
N GLY A 109 -6.53 1.02 11.32
CA GLY A 109 -6.22 -0.35 10.91
C GLY A 109 -4.93 -0.42 10.08
N GLU A 110 -4.78 0.48 9.11
CA GLU A 110 -3.64 0.53 8.19
C GLU A 110 -2.34 0.82 8.91
N VAL A 111 -2.33 1.76 9.87
CA VAL A 111 -1.13 2.08 10.67
C VAL A 111 -0.65 0.87 11.49
N THR A 112 -1.57 0.02 11.95
CA THR A 112 -1.24 -1.17 12.74
C THR A 112 -0.58 -2.23 11.87
N GLU A 113 -1.02 -2.39 10.62
CA GLU A 113 -0.40 -3.30 9.66
C GLU A 113 0.95 -2.77 9.19
N LEU A 114 1.03 -1.47 8.88
CA LEU A 114 2.27 -0.79 8.50
C LEU A 114 3.36 -0.99 9.56
N GLY A 115 3.03 -0.76 10.83
CA GLY A 115 3.96 -0.97 11.93
C GLY A 115 4.40 -2.44 12.14
N LYS A 116 3.61 -3.42 11.66
CA LYS A 116 4.06 -4.83 11.67
C LYS A 116 5.04 -5.08 10.54
N ILE A 117 4.70 -4.67 9.33
CA ILE A 117 5.53 -4.93 8.14
C ILE A 117 6.81 -4.10 8.14
N SER A 118 6.85 -2.97 8.86
CA SER A 118 8.04 -2.13 9.01
C SER A 118 9.11 -2.72 9.94
N THR A 119 8.87 -3.92 10.50
CA THR A 119 9.78 -4.58 11.42
C THR A 119 10.21 -5.96 10.92
N THR A 120 11.33 -6.47 11.43
CA THR A 120 11.77 -7.85 11.19
C THR A 120 10.73 -8.84 11.75
N PRO A 121 10.42 -9.94 11.03
CA PRO A 121 11.08 -10.43 9.81
C PRO A 121 10.42 -9.98 8.49
N TYR A 122 9.45 -9.07 8.52
CA TYR A 122 8.63 -8.76 7.34
C TYR A 122 9.23 -7.66 6.47
N PHE A 123 9.99 -6.74 7.06
CA PHE A 123 10.54 -5.56 6.37
C PHE A 123 11.25 -5.89 5.06
N ASP A 124 12.15 -6.88 5.05
CA ASP A 124 12.99 -7.22 3.89
C ASP A 124 12.21 -7.77 2.69
N LYS A 125 10.93 -8.11 2.88
CA LYS A 125 10.04 -8.59 1.82
C LYS A 125 8.81 -7.71 1.62
N SER A 126 8.77 -6.55 2.27
CA SER A 126 7.62 -5.66 2.23
C SER A 126 7.89 -4.45 1.34
N TYR A 127 6.90 -4.09 0.52
CA TYR A 127 6.89 -2.90 -0.32
C TYR A 127 5.60 -2.13 -0.04
N VAL A 128 5.71 -0.80 0.09
CA VAL A 128 4.58 0.07 0.42
C VAL A 128 4.27 0.99 -0.76
N LEU A 129 2.97 1.11 -1.06
CA LEU A 129 2.43 1.88 -2.18
C LEU A 129 1.48 2.96 -1.64
N PRO A 130 2.01 4.05 -1.07
CA PRO A 130 1.19 5.11 -0.51
C PRO A 130 0.68 6.05 -1.61
N ARG A 131 -0.64 6.24 -1.65
CA ARG A 131 -1.26 7.17 -2.58
C ARG A 131 -0.96 8.61 -2.21
N ASP A 132 -0.60 9.46 -3.18
CA ASP A 132 -0.32 10.89 -3.03
C ASP A 132 0.76 11.24 -1.98
N TYR A 133 1.66 10.30 -1.68
CA TYR A 133 2.78 10.57 -0.78
C TYR A 133 3.82 11.45 -1.47
N ALA A 134 3.84 12.73 -1.11
CA ALA A 134 4.92 13.65 -1.46
C ALA A 134 6.10 13.47 -0.49
N TRP A 135 7.23 13.03 -1.05
CA TRP A 135 8.50 12.75 -0.36
C TRP A 135 8.88 13.81 0.68
N MET A 136 9.32 13.39 1.86
CA MET A 136 9.72 14.31 2.96
C MET A 136 11.07 15.02 2.73
N THR A 137 11.77 14.74 1.62
CA THR A 137 12.99 15.45 1.23
C THR A 137 12.72 16.30 0.00
N GLU A 138 13.20 17.55 0.03
CA GLU A 138 13.15 18.57 -1.05
C GLU A 138 13.88 18.18 -2.37
N GLN A 139 14.04 16.89 -2.67
CA GLN A 139 14.88 16.43 -3.79
C GLN A 139 14.22 15.49 -4.80
N ASN A 140 13.00 15.02 -4.61
CA ASN A 140 12.42 14.04 -5.54
C ASN A 140 11.13 14.58 -6.16
N LEU A 141 11.27 15.56 -7.05
CA LEU A 141 10.36 15.70 -8.20
C LEU A 141 11.00 14.92 -9.35
N ALA A 142 11.20 13.62 -9.14
CA ALA A 142 11.97 12.74 -10.01
C ALA A 142 11.06 11.92 -10.93
N THR A 143 9.78 11.77 -10.55
CA THR A 143 8.76 11.08 -11.34
C THR A 143 7.53 11.96 -11.56
N GLU A 144 6.70 11.60 -12.56
CA GLU A 144 5.41 12.27 -12.74
C GLU A 144 4.50 12.14 -11.51
N ALA A 145 4.54 11.00 -10.80
CA ALA A 145 3.76 10.78 -9.59
C ALA A 145 4.07 11.83 -8.51
N ASP A 146 5.36 12.15 -8.33
CA ASP A 146 5.82 13.14 -7.35
C ASP A 146 5.25 14.53 -7.64
N VAL A 147 5.23 14.89 -8.93
CA VAL A 147 4.70 16.17 -9.42
C VAL A 147 3.20 16.23 -9.21
N ILE A 148 2.48 15.15 -9.52
CA ILE A 148 1.02 15.09 -9.34
C ILE A 148 0.65 15.13 -7.85
N ALA A 149 1.39 14.46 -6.97
CA ALA A 149 1.15 14.51 -5.53
C ALA A 149 1.36 15.93 -4.96
N ALA A 150 2.45 16.60 -5.37
CA ALA A 150 2.70 18.00 -5.00
C ALA A 150 1.63 18.94 -5.56
N ALA A 151 1.26 18.78 -6.83
CA ALA A 151 0.22 19.56 -7.49
C ALA A 151 -1.15 19.37 -6.85
N ALA A 152 -1.51 18.15 -6.42
CA ALA A 152 -2.75 17.88 -5.70
C ALA A 152 -2.81 18.66 -4.38
N THR A 153 -1.69 18.80 -3.68
CA THR A 153 -1.62 19.59 -2.44
C THR A 153 -1.87 21.08 -2.69
N ILE A 154 -1.42 21.61 -3.82
CA ILE A 154 -1.65 23.00 -4.24
C ILE A 154 -3.10 23.18 -4.71
N TYR A 155 -3.56 22.32 -5.62
CA TYR A 155 -4.86 22.45 -6.29
C TYR A 155 -6.05 22.32 -5.33
N PHE A 156 -5.95 21.43 -4.33
CA PHE A 156 -7.00 21.24 -3.32
C PHE A 156 -6.80 22.10 -2.06
N ASN A 157 -5.94 23.12 -2.12
CA ASN A 157 -5.75 24.04 -1.00
C ASN A 157 -6.85 25.11 -0.97
N ASP A 158 -7.78 24.97 -0.02
CA ASP A 158 -8.89 25.92 0.18
C ASP A 158 -8.45 27.36 0.54
N ASP A 159 -7.19 27.56 0.94
CA ASP A 159 -6.64 28.89 1.25
C ASP A 159 -6.16 29.67 0.00
N LEU A 160 -6.03 29.00 -1.16
CA LEU A 160 -5.63 29.62 -2.42
C LEU A 160 -6.86 29.96 -3.27
N ASP A 161 -6.81 31.11 -3.93
CA ASP A 161 -7.76 31.41 -5.01
C ASP A 161 -7.26 30.85 -6.35
N GLU A 162 -8.13 30.84 -7.37
CA GLU A 162 -7.84 30.25 -8.69
C GLU A 162 -6.54 30.82 -9.31
N ALA A 163 -6.31 32.13 -9.18
CA ALA A 163 -5.11 32.77 -9.72
C ALA A 163 -3.84 32.37 -8.97
N ALA A 164 -3.90 32.29 -7.63
CA ALA A 164 -2.78 31.84 -6.81
C ALA A 164 -2.48 30.35 -7.04
N THR A 165 -3.51 29.52 -7.19
CA THR A 165 -3.35 28.09 -7.52
C THR A 165 -2.64 27.91 -8.87
N GLU A 166 -3.05 28.64 -9.91
CA GLU A 166 -2.37 28.62 -11.21
C GLU A 166 -0.89 29.04 -11.10
N GLU A 167 -0.59 30.12 -10.38
CA GLU A 167 0.78 30.63 -10.20
C GLU A 167 1.70 29.63 -9.48
N GLU A 168 1.19 28.97 -8.44
CA GLU A 168 1.92 27.94 -7.69
C GLU A 168 2.14 26.67 -8.52
N LEU A 169 1.14 26.24 -9.30
CA LEU A 169 1.27 25.10 -10.23
C LEU A 169 2.28 25.39 -11.35
N ASP A 170 2.25 26.58 -11.93
CA ASP A 170 3.24 27.03 -12.92
C ASP A 170 4.66 27.00 -12.34
N SER A 171 4.79 27.48 -11.09
CA SER A 171 6.08 27.48 -10.37
C SER A 171 6.59 26.07 -10.11
N LEU A 172 5.71 25.16 -9.69
CA LEU A 172 6.03 23.74 -9.52
C LEU A 172 6.53 23.13 -10.84
N ILE A 173 5.78 23.29 -11.93
CA ILE A 173 6.10 22.68 -13.22
C ILE A 173 7.37 23.28 -13.84
N ALA A 174 7.61 24.58 -13.64
CA ALA A 174 8.86 25.23 -14.05
C ALA A 174 10.08 24.68 -13.30
N ALA A 175 9.92 24.30 -12.03
CA ALA A 175 10.99 23.66 -11.26
C ALA A 175 11.28 22.22 -11.75
N VAL A 176 10.24 21.48 -12.14
CA VAL A 176 10.32 20.07 -12.54
C VAL A 176 10.87 19.89 -13.97
N ASN A 177 10.54 20.78 -14.91
CA ASN A 177 11.02 20.70 -16.30
C ASN A 177 12.57 20.72 -16.42
N GLN A 178 13.29 21.00 -15.33
CA GLN A 178 14.74 20.85 -15.23
C GLN A 178 15.20 19.37 -15.12
N ASN A 179 14.27 18.44 -14.86
CA ASN A 179 14.48 17.00 -14.64
C ASN A 179 13.94 16.09 -15.78
N ASP A 180 13.78 16.60 -17.00
CA ASP A 180 13.27 15.85 -18.18
C ASP A 180 11.82 15.30 -18.07
N ILE A 181 11.01 15.79 -17.11
CA ILE A 181 9.58 15.45 -17.02
C ILE A 181 8.76 16.44 -17.86
N SER A 182 8.15 15.96 -18.94
CA SER A 182 7.35 16.76 -19.88
C SER A 182 5.88 16.85 -19.43
N LEU A 183 5.61 17.61 -18.36
CA LEU A 183 4.24 17.93 -17.93
C LEU A 183 3.94 19.42 -18.15
N THR A 184 2.71 19.72 -18.55
CA THR A 184 2.19 21.09 -18.59
C THR A 184 1.11 21.31 -17.51
N PRO A 185 0.87 22.56 -17.07
CA PRO A 185 -0.17 22.84 -16.09
C PRO A 185 -1.56 22.31 -16.49
N PRO A 186 -2.00 22.45 -17.76
CA PRO A 186 -3.22 21.80 -18.24
C PRO A 186 -3.20 20.27 -18.08
N ASP A 187 -2.10 19.59 -18.41
CA ASP A 187 -2.01 18.12 -18.24
C ASP A 187 -2.16 17.71 -16.77
N VAL A 188 -1.61 18.51 -15.86
CA VAL A 188 -1.70 18.27 -14.41
C VAL A 188 -3.13 18.52 -13.93
N ILE A 189 -3.75 19.64 -14.31
CA ILE A 189 -5.13 19.97 -13.94
C ILE A 189 -6.10 18.92 -14.47
N ASP A 190 -6.02 18.57 -15.75
CA ASP A 190 -6.87 17.53 -16.37
C ASP A 190 -6.78 16.21 -15.58
N ARG A 191 -5.57 15.79 -15.18
CA ARG A 191 -5.36 14.59 -14.35
C ARG A 191 -5.94 14.70 -12.94
N LEU A 192 -5.93 15.89 -12.34
CA LEU A 192 -6.50 16.13 -11.01
C LEU A 192 -8.03 16.19 -11.06
N GLU A 193 -8.61 16.76 -12.12
CA GLU A 193 -10.04 16.82 -12.37
C GLU A 193 -10.63 15.46 -12.75
N ASP A 194 -9.88 14.62 -13.48
CA ASP A 194 -10.27 13.26 -13.87
C ASP A 194 -10.22 12.24 -12.70
N ARG A 195 -9.78 12.66 -11.50
CA ARG A 195 -9.82 11.81 -10.30
C ARG A 195 -11.27 11.46 -9.96
N GLU A 196 -11.51 10.21 -9.55
CA GLU A 196 -12.85 9.82 -9.08
C GLU A 196 -13.30 10.70 -7.90
N ASP A 197 -14.60 10.89 -7.68
CA ASP A 197 -15.10 11.73 -6.57
C ASP A 197 -14.55 11.31 -5.19
N SER A 198 -14.34 10.01 -4.97
CA SER A 198 -13.71 9.50 -3.74
C SER A 198 -12.19 9.73 -3.66
N GLU A 199 -11.60 10.19 -4.75
CA GLU A 199 -10.18 10.33 -5.01
C GLU A 199 -9.77 11.79 -5.27
N GLN A 200 -10.71 12.73 -5.32
CA GLN A 200 -10.45 14.14 -5.61
C GLN A 200 -9.43 14.72 -4.62
N ALA A 201 -9.75 14.76 -3.33
CA ALA A 201 -8.83 15.30 -2.34
C ALA A 201 -7.56 14.41 -2.17
N PRO A 202 -6.38 15.03 -1.97
CA PRO A 202 -5.15 14.30 -1.68
C PRO A 202 -5.27 13.56 -0.35
N VAL A 203 -4.61 12.41 -0.25
CA VAL A 203 -4.60 11.62 0.98
C VAL A 203 -3.71 12.31 2.02
N SER A 204 -4.29 12.67 3.16
CA SER A 204 -3.54 13.13 4.32
C SER A 204 -3.17 11.94 5.18
N TYR A 205 -1.87 11.77 5.45
CA TYR A 205 -1.34 10.74 6.35
C TYR A 205 -0.88 11.34 7.67
N SER A 206 -1.14 10.64 8.78
CA SER A 206 -0.57 11.03 10.06
C SER A 206 0.96 10.90 10.10
N TRP A 207 1.60 11.63 11.01
CA TRP A 207 3.06 11.62 11.20
C TRP A 207 3.65 10.20 11.35
N VAL A 208 2.90 9.28 11.97
CA VAL A 208 3.32 7.88 12.14
C VAL A 208 3.45 7.18 10.79
N HIS A 209 2.45 7.31 9.90
CA HIS A 209 2.53 6.76 8.55
C HIS A 209 3.72 7.36 7.79
N LEU A 210 3.87 8.68 7.81
CA LEU A 210 4.94 9.38 7.11
C LEU A 210 6.32 8.91 7.59
N ASN A 211 6.49 8.68 8.89
CA ASN A 211 7.73 8.16 9.47
C ASN A 211 8.05 6.72 9.00
N GLU A 212 7.04 5.85 8.93
CA GLU A 212 7.24 4.48 8.44
C GLU A 212 7.46 4.45 6.91
N PHE A 213 6.71 5.24 6.12
CA PHE A 213 6.95 5.37 4.68
C PHE A 213 8.38 5.85 4.41
N ARG A 214 8.90 6.78 5.22
CA ARG A 214 10.28 7.23 5.11
C ARG A 214 11.29 6.10 5.32
N LEU A 215 11.00 5.15 6.20
CA LEU A 215 11.86 3.98 6.38
C LEU A 215 11.88 3.12 5.11
N PHE A 216 10.72 2.81 4.54
CA PHE A 216 10.66 2.05 3.28
C PHE A 216 11.32 2.81 2.12
N GLU A 217 11.13 4.12 2.06
CA GLU A 217 11.73 5.02 1.07
C GLU A 217 13.26 4.93 1.08
N LEU A 218 13.88 5.07 2.25
CA LEU A 218 15.34 4.99 2.42
C LEU A 218 15.92 3.63 2.03
N HIS A 219 15.08 2.60 1.93
CA HIS A 219 15.45 1.25 1.52
C HIS A 219 15.03 0.90 0.08
N GLY A 220 14.48 1.87 -0.68
CA GLY A 220 14.04 1.65 -2.06
C GLY A 220 12.82 0.72 -2.15
N ARG A 221 11.91 0.79 -1.18
CA ARG A 221 10.73 -0.09 -1.06
C ARG A 221 9.41 0.68 -0.91
N CYS A 222 9.44 1.98 -1.19
CA CYS A 222 8.28 2.85 -1.18
C CYS A 222 8.04 3.37 -2.60
N TYR A 223 6.86 3.09 -3.15
CA TYR A 223 6.48 3.50 -4.49
C TYR A 223 5.18 4.29 -4.43
N ALA A 224 5.29 5.61 -4.37
CA ALA A 224 4.13 6.49 -4.34
C ALA A 224 3.39 6.45 -5.67
N TRP A 225 2.07 6.65 -5.63
CA TRP A 225 1.23 6.70 -6.82
C TRP A 225 0.10 7.72 -6.66
N SER A 226 -0.39 8.27 -7.76
CA SER A 226 -1.45 9.29 -7.72
C SER A 226 -2.65 9.00 -8.61
N SER A 227 -2.55 8.02 -9.51
CA SER A 227 -3.64 7.58 -10.39
C SER A 227 -3.67 6.06 -10.53
N ARG A 228 -4.74 5.52 -11.12
CA ARG A 228 -4.84 4.07 -11.38
C ARG A 228 -3.78 3.56 -12.33
N ASP A 229 -3.46 4.33 -13.36
CA ASP A 229 -2.45 3.93 -14.35
C ASP A 229 -1.05 4.00 -13.74
N ASP A 230 -0.82 5.01 -12.90
CA ASP A 230 0.40 5.13 -12.10
C ASP A 230 0.55 3.95 -11.12
N LEU A 231 -0.54 3.57 -10.43
CA LEU A 231 -0.58 2.36 -9.58
C LEU A 231 -0.18 1.10 -10.36
N ARG A 232 -0.62 0.95 -11.62
CA ARG A 232 -0.21 -0.18 -12.45
C ARG A 232 1.28 -0.14 -12.76
N ASN A 233 1.80 1.03 -13.11
CA ASN A 233 3.21 1.21 -13.45
C ASN A 233 4.12 0.94 -12.25
N VAL A 234 3.80 1.44 -11.06
CA VAL A 234 4.63 1.21 -9.87
C VAL A 234 4.61 -0.25 -9.40
N VAL A 235 3.53 -0.99 -9.70
CA VAL A 235 3.51 -2.43 -9.42
C VAL A 235 4.61 -3.12 -10.21
N ASP A 236 4.87 -2.73 -11.46
CA ASP A 236 5.95 -3.27 -12.31
C ASP A 236 7.37 -3.08 -11.76
N GLU A 237 7.56 -2.15 -10.83
CA GLU A 237 8.82 -1.94 -10.13
C GLU A 237 9.02 -2.88 -8.93
N ILE A 238 7.96 -3.57 -8.49
CA ILE A 238 8.03 -4.54 -7.40
C ILE A 238 8.72 -5.81 -7.92
N PRO A 239 9.76 -6.32 -7.23
CA PRO A 239 10.45 -7.56 -7.58
C PRO A 239 9.55 -8.78 -7.60
#